data_AF-A0A417IXX2-F1
#
_entry.id   AF-A0A417IXX2-F1
#
_cell.length_a   1.000
_cell.length_b   1.000
_cell.length_c   1.000
_cell.angle_alpha   90.00
_cell.angle_beta   90.00
_cell.angle_gamma   90.00
#
_symmetry.space_group_name_H-M   'P 1'
#
loop_
_entity.id
_entity.type
_entity.pdbx_description
1 polymer ?
#
loop_
_entity_poly.entity_id
_entity_poly.type
_entity_poly.pdbx_seq_one_letter_code
_entity_poly.pdbx_strand_id
1 'polypeptide(L)' 'MPKAQTKATDKWQKKVGIISKSFKLKKELTDEFKEACEKAGVSQAAQISKMMREFIDEQK' A
#
# COMPACT_ATOMS: atom_id res chain seq x y z
N MET A 1 -25.82 1.58 -7.30
CA MET A 1 -25.77 0.34 -6.52
C MET A 1 -24.37 -0.26 -6.63
N PRO A 2 -23.66 -0.57 -5.53
CA PRO A 2 -22.35 -1.23 -5.61
C PRO A 2 -22.53 -2.65 -6.17
N LYS A 3 -21.72 -3.01 -7.18
CA LYS A 3 -21.76 -4.31 -7.88
C LYS A 3 -21.38 -5.44 -6.91
N ALA A 4 -21.85 -6.67 -7.17
CA ALA A 4 -21.58 -7.85 -6.33
C ALA A 4 -20.08 -8.06 -6.03
N GLN A 5 -19.22 -7.69 -6.98
CA GLN A 5 -17.76 -7.72 -6.84
C GLN A 5 -17.25 -6.84 -5.68
N THR A 6 -17.87 -5.67 -5.44
CA THR A 6 -17.48 -4.75 -4.36
C THR A 6 -17.76 -5.34 -2.97
N LYS A 7 -18.82 -6.14 -2.82
CA LYS A 7 -19.15 -6.81 -1.55
C LYS A 7 -18.21 -7.98 -1.24
N ALA A 8 -17.79 -8.72 -2.27
CA ALA A 8 -16.85 -9.83 -2.11
C ALA A 8 -15.43 -9.33 -1.74
N THR A 9 -14.95 -8.28 -2.41
CA THR A 9 -13.66 -7.66 -2.10
C THR A 9 -13.64 -7.07 -0.69
N ASP A 10 -14.70 -6.37 -0.25
CA ASP A 10 -14.81 -5.81 1.10
C ASP A 10 -14.80 -6.91 2.19
N LYS A 11 -15.51 -8.02 1.96
CA LYS A 11 -15.54 -9.17 2.89
C LYS A 11 -14.16 -9.84 3.00
N TRP A 12 -13.42 -9.92 1.91
CA TRP A 12 -12.07 -10.47 1.91
C TRP A 12 -11.09 -9.54 2.63
N GLN A 13 -11.09 -8.25 2.30
CA GLN A 13 -10.21 -7.24 2.92
C GLN A 13 -10.38 -7.20 4.45
N LYS A 14 -11.63 -7.26 4.94
CA LYS A 14 -11.93 -7.39 6.38
C LYS A 14 -11.40 -8.69 6.97
N LYS A 15 -11.53 -9.81 6.26
CA LYS A 15 -11.05 -11.13 6.71
C LYS A 15 -9.52 -11.17 6.83
N VAL A 16 -8.78 -10.50 5.94
CA VAL A 16 -7.31 -10.46 5.96
C VAL A 16 -6.73 -9.25 6.70
N GLY A 17 -7.58 -8.43 7.33
CA GLY A 17 -7.15 -7.28 8.14
C GLY A 17 -6.53 -6.13 7.35
N ILE A 18 -6.76 -6.05 6.04
CA ILE A 18 -6.21 -5.00 5.19
C ILE A 18 -7.09 -3.75 5.33
N ILE A 19 -6.48 -2.64 5.76
CA ILE A 19 -7.11 -1.33 5.83
C ILE A 19 -6.47 -0.38 4.83
N SER A 20 -7.29 0.42 4.15
CA SER A 20 -6.80 1.52 3.32
C SER A 20 -6.50 2.73 4.20
N LYS A 21 -5.22 3.03 4.43
CA LYS A 21 -4.79 4.31 5.00
C LYS A 21 -4.33 5.24 3.88
N SER A 22 -4.96 6.41 3.78
CA SER A 22 -4.59 7.44 2.81
C SER A 22 -3.77 8.54 3.49
N PHE A 23 -2.57 8.79 2.98
CA PHE A 23 -1.70 9.89 3.42
C PHE A 23 -1.63 10.96 2.32
N LYS A 24 -1.43 12.22 2.71
CA LYS A 24 -1.12 13.29 1.76
C LYS A 24 0.40 13.35 1.59
N LEU A 25 0.88 13.15 0.36
CA LEU A 25 2.30 13.19 -0.01
C LEU A 25 2.52 14.21 -1.12
N LYS A 26 3.75 14.68 -1.27
CA LYS A 26 4.12 15.54 -2.40
C LYS A 26 4.05 14.74 -3.70
N LYS A 27 3.50 15.35 -4.76
CA LYS A 27 3.35 14.69 -6.06
C LYS A 27 4.69 14.18 -6.60
N GLU A 28 5.71 15.04 -6.61
CA GLU A 28 7.06 14.71 -7.11
C GLU A 28 7.62 13.46 -6.43
N LEU A 29 7.62 13.46 -5.09
CA LEU A 29 8.06 12.30 -4.29
C LEU A 29 7.31 11.01 -4.64
N THR A 30 6.00 11.11 -4.91
CA THR A 30 5.17 9.93 -5.20
C THR A 30 5.46 9.39 -6.60
N ASP A 31 5.78 10.27 -7.54
CA ASP A 31 6.14 9.92 -8.93
C ASP A 31 7.53 9.27 -8.97
N GLU A 32 8.52 9.87 -8.31
CA GLU A 32 9.87 9.32 -8.18
C GLU A 32 9.85 7.95 -7.48
N PHE A 33 9.04 7.80 -6.43
CA PHE A 33 8.86 6.52 -5.75
C PHE A 33 8.25 5.46 -6.67
N LYS A 34 7.28 5.84 -7.51
CA LYS A 34 6.69 4.94 -8.50
C LYS A 34 7.75 4.48 -9.50
N GLU A 35 8.50 5.39 -10.09
CA GLU A 35 9.57 5.05 -11.04
C GLU A 35 10.63 4.14 -10.40
N ALA A 36 11.01 4.40 -9.15
CA ALA A 36 11.95 3.56 -8.41
C ALA A 36 11.40 2.14 -8.20
N CYS A 37 10.12 2.01 -7.84
CA CYS A 37 9.46 0.72 -7.69
C CYS A 37 9.41 -0.04 -9.03
N GLU A 38 9.09 0.64 -10.14
CA GLU A 38 9.06 0.04 -11.48
C GLU A 38 10.46 -0.43 -11.91
N LYS A 39 11.50 0.38 -11.69
CA LYS A 39 12.91 0.00 -11.97
C LYS A 39 13.36 -1.19 -11.12
N ALA A 40 12.90 -1.27 -9.87
CA ALA A 40 13.22 -2.37 -8.95
C ALA A 40 12.35 -3.62 -9.17
N GLY A 41 11.33 -3.56 -10.04
CA GLY A 41 10.41 -4.68 -10.29
C GLY A 41 9.51 -5.03 -9.09
N VAL A 42 9.24 -4.07 -8.21
CA VAL A 42 8.41 -4.27 -7.00
C VAL A 42 7.14 -3.44 -7.06
N SER A 43 6.09 -3.89 -6.36
CA SER A 43 4.88 -3.07 -6.21
C SER A 43 5.10 -1.99 -5.14
N GLN A 44 4.52 -0.81 -5.36
CA GLN A 44 4.57 0.30 -4.39
C GLN A 44 4.08 -0.14 -3.00
N ALA A 45 3.01 -0.93 -2.94
CA ALA A 45 2.46 -1.45 -1.68
C ALA A 45 3.44 -2.39 -0.97
N ALA A 46 4.15 -3.25 -1.70
CA ALA A 46 5.15 -4.15 -1.12
C ALA A 46 6.35 -3.35 -0.59
N GLN A 47 6.83 -2.37 -1.35
CA GLN A 47 7.95 -1.53 -0.94
C GLN A 47 7.60 -0.68 0.30
N ILE A 48 6.40 -0.06 0.34
CA ILE A 48 5.92 0.67 1.53
C ILE A 48 5.83 -0.28 2.73
N SER A 49 5.26 -1.48 2.55
CA SER A 49 5.12 -2.45 3.64
C SER A 49 6.46 -2.87 4.22
N LYS A 50 7.48 -3.04 3.36
CA LYS A 50 8.86 -3.30 3.76
C LYS A 50 9.43 -2.15 4.60
N MET A 51 9.36 -0.91 4.08
CA MET A 51 9.86 0.28 4.78
C MET A 51 9.16 0.51 6.13
N MET A 52 7.84 0.25 6.21
CA MET A 52 7.10 0.32 7.47
C MET A 52 7.57 -0.73 8.48
N ARG A 53 7.87 -1.96 8.04
CA ARG A 53 8.38 -3.02 8.91
C ARG A 53 9.75 -2.66 9.46
N GLU A 54 10.66 -2.26 8.57
CA GLU A 54 12.02 -1.84 8.92
C GLU A 54 11.99 -0.73 9.96
N PHE A 55 11.21 0.34 9.72
CA PHE A 55 11.07 1.43 10.67
C PHE A 55 10.47 0.99 12.02
N ILE A 56 9.49 0.08 12.02
CA ILE A 56 8.94 -0.46 13.27
C ILE A 56 10.00 -1.23 14.07
N ASP A 57 10.83 -2.03 13.42
CA ASP A 57 11.86 -2.82 14.08
C ASP A 57 13.04 -1.95 14.55
N GLU A 58 13.36 -0.85 13.85
CA GLU A 58 14.33 0.14 14.31
C GLU A 58 13.91 0.91 15.57
N GLN A 59 12.60 1.03 15.82
CA GLN A 59 12.04 1.79 16.96
C GLN A 59 11.59 0.91 18.14
N LYS A 60 11.86 -0.40 18.10
CA LYS A 60 11.62 -1.33 19.22
C LYS A 60 12.83 -1.46 20.11
#